data_AF-A0A537ESL7-F1
#
_entry.id   AF-A0A537ESL7-F1
#
_cell.length_a   1.000
_cell.length_b   1.000
_cell.length_c   1.000
_cell.angle_alpha   90.00
_cell.angle_beta   90.00
_cell.angle_gamma   90.00
#
_symmetry.space_group_name_H-M   'P 1'
#
loop_
_entity.id
_entity.type
_entity.pdbx_description
1 polymer ?
#
loop_
_entity_poly.entity_id
_entity_poly.type
_entity_poly.pdbx_seq_one_letter_code
_entity_poly.pdbx_strand_id
1 'polypeptide(L)'
;MISLPLLVFLRRLGYARVHKAGGVYIVETKFSRGSRLASLWCVLTQIENIVKAAPKVFLPLLLGATVISDRYVLDMLVDGMAGLHDPPGQTRLGFQLLRILPHPDKSFVMDIAPEVAFSRKPDLPQLSDYVERLSLYRRLGENSGATFVDGRASPEEVHMKIQSTFDSARPTSFYRPSSS
;
A
#
# COMPACT_ATOMS: atom_id res chain seq x y z
N MET A 1 -14.55 4.32 13.49
CA MET A 1 -14.55 3.82 12.10
C MET A 1 -15.71 4.49 11.37
N ILE A 2 -15.42 5.52 10.59
CA ILE A 2 -16.45 6.38 9.96
C ILE A 2 -17.07 5.67 8.74
N SER A 3 -16.33 4.73 8.12
CA SER A 3 -16.81 3.96 6.97
C SER A 3 -17.78 2.82 7.31
N LEU A 4 -17.84 2.36 8.57
CA LEU A 4 -18.65 1.19 8.95
C LEU A 4 -20.17 1.38 8.76
N PRO A 5 -20.80 2.49 9.19
CA PRO A 5 -22.24 2.69 8.97
C PRO A 5 -22.59 2.71 7.47
N LEU A 6 -21.75 3.36 6.65
CA LEU A 6 -21.92 3.38 5.20
C LEU A 6 -21.73 1.98 4.60
N LEU A 7 -20.74 1.21 5.06
CA LEU A 7 -20.50 -0.17 4.62
C LEU A 7 -21.70 -1.07 4.91
N VAL A 8 -22.28 -0.97 6.11
CA VAL A 8 -23.49 -1.72 6.49
C VAL A 8 -24.66 -1.35 5.57
N PHE A 9 -24.84 -0.07 5.28
CA PHE A 9 -25.87 0.41 4.37
C PHE A 9 -25.66 -0.09 2.93
N LEU A 10 -24.44 0.03 2.40
CA LEU A 10 -24.08 -0.45 1.06
C LEU A 10 -24.21 -1.96 0.90
N ARG A 11 -23.85 -2.72 1.94
CA ARG A 11 -24.05 -4.17 1.98
C ARG A 11 -25.53 -4.52 1.91
N ARG A 12 -26.38 -3.80 2.63
CA ARG A 12 -27.84 -4.02 2.62
C ARG A 12 -28.46 -3.71 1.25
N LEU A 13 -27.87 -2.78 0.50
CA LEU A 13 -28.27 -2.43 -0.86
C LEU A 13 -27.60 -3.30 -1.94
N GLY A 14 -26.75 -4.28 -1.57
CA GLY A 14 -26.07 -5.16 -2.52
C GLY A 14 -24.87 -4.55 -3.25
N TYR A 15 -24.47 -3.32 -2.90
CA TYR A 15 -23.32 -2.61 -3.49
C TYR A 15 -21.97 -3.00 -2.88
N ALA A 16 -21.95 -3.78 -1.79
CA ALA A 16 -20.71 -4.26 -1.17
C ALA A 16 -20.86 -5.73 -0.73
N ARG A 17 -19.84 -6.54 -1.00
CA ARG A 17 -19.64 -7.85 -0.37
C ARG A 17 -18.38 -7.80 0.48
N VAL A 18 -18.44 -8.43 1.64
CA VAL A 18 -17.29 -8.58 2.53
C VAL A 18 -16.85 -10.03 2.49
N HIS A 19 -15.64 -10.26 2.02
CA HIS A 19 -14.98 -11.54 2.04
C HIS A 19 -14.04 -11.58 3.25
N LYS A 20 -14.17 -12.63 4.06
CA LYS A 20 -13.26 -12.89 5.17
C LYS A 20 -12.41 -14.10 4.80
N ALA A 21 -11.17 -13.86 4.40
CA ALA A 21 -10.19 -14.89 4.09
C ALA A 21 -8.90 -14.61 4.89
N GLY A 22 -8.32 -15.64 5.52
CA GLY A 22 -7.05 -15.51 6.25
C GLY A 22 -7.03 -14.51 7.43
N GLY A 23 -8.19 -14.09 7.95
CA GLY A 23 -8.28 -13.05 8.99
C GLY A 23 -8.26 -11.61 8.46
N VAL A 24 -8.20 -11.42 7.15
CA VAL A 24 -8.27 -10.10 6.49
C VAL A 24 -9.70 -9.83 6.01
N TYR A 25 -10.18 -8.59 6.20
CA TYR A 25 -11.47 -8.14 5.69
C TYR A 25 -11.27 -7.50 4.32
N ILE A 26 -11.72 -8.18 3.26
CA ILE A 26 -11.70 -7.64 1.90
C ILE A 26 -13.11 -7.17 1.57
N VAL A 27 -13.25 -5.88 1.30
CA VAL A 27 -14.52 -5.30 0.85
C VAL A 27 -14.48 -5.20 -0.66
N GLU A 28 -15.23 -6.08 -1.33
CA GLU A 28 -15.50 -5.97 -2.76
C GLU A 28 -16.69 -5.03 -2.97
N THR A 29 -16.47 -3.93 -3.69
CA THR A 29 -17.56 -3.02 -4.03
C THR A 29 -18.04 -3.26 -5.45
N LYS A 30 -19.36 -3.29 -5.64
CA LYS A 30 -20.01 -3.43 -6.95
C LYS A 30 -20.40 -2.08 -7.51
N PHE A 31 -19.55 -1.08 -7.35
CA PHE A 31 -19.83 0.23 -7.92
C PHE A 31 -19.55 0.24 -9.42
N SER A 32 -20.38 0.96 -10.17
CA SER A 32 -20.06 1.26 -11.56
C SER A 32 -18.84 2.19 -11.63
N ARG A 33 -18.00 1.97 -12.64
CA ARG A 33 -16.86 2.85 -12.94
C ARG A 33 -17.35 4.30 -13.08
N GLY A 34 -16.68 5.24 -12.41
CA GLY A 34 -17.05 6.66 -12.42
C GLY A 34 -18.22 7.06 -11.50
N SER A 35 -18.81 6.14 -10.73
CA SER A 35 -19.90 6.48 -9.82
C SER A 35 -19.49 7.50 -8.75
N ARG A 36 -20.37 8.48 -8.50
CA ARG A 36 -20.24 9.42 -7.37
C ARG A 36 -20.22 8.70 -6.02
N LEU A 37 -20.93 7.56 -5.91
CA LEU A 37 -20.88 6.71 -4.72
C LEU A 37 -19.52 6.05 -4.55
N ALA A 38 -18.88 5.60 -5.62
CA ALA A 38 -17.51 5.08 -5.56
C ALA A 38 -16.52 6.17 -5.14
N SER A 39 -16.69 7.41 -5.61
CA SER A 39 -15.86 8.54 -5.18
C SER A 39 -16.07 8.90 -3.70
N LEU A 40 -17.32 8.92 -3.23
CA LEU A 40 -17.62 9.15 -1.81
C LEU A 40 -17.06 8.03 -0.93
N TRP A 41 -17.24 6.77 -1.34
CA TRP A 41 -16.66 5.61 -0.69
C TRP A 41 -15.14 5.72 -0.61
N CYS A 42 -14.49 6.01 -1.74
CA CYS A 42 -13.05 6.24 -1.82
C CYS A 42 -12.60 7.30 -0.79
N VAL A 43 -13.25 8.48 -0.78
CA VAL A 43 -12.90 9.57 0.15
C VAL A 43 -13.02 9.11 1.60
N LEU A 44 -14.13 8.47 1.97
CA LEU A 44 -14.35 8.04 3.36
C LEU A 44 -13.35 6.97 3.80
N THR A 45 -13.04 6.00 2.94
CA THR A 45 -12.04 4.97 3.21
C THR A 45 -10.65 5.58 3.36
N GLN A 46 -10.25 6.51 2.49
CA GLN A 46 -8.92 7.11 2.57
C GLN A 46 -8.77 8.08 3.75
N ILE A 47 -9.82 8.82 4.12
CA ILE A 47 -9.82 9.60 5.38
C ILE A 47 -9.58 8.67 6.58
N GLU A 48 -10.25 7.53 6.63
CA GLU A 48 -10.05 6.57 7.72
C GLU A 48 -8.62 6.01 7.73
N ASN A 49 -8.04 5.72 6.57
CA ASN A 49 -6.64 5.29 6.46
C ASN A 49 -5.68 6.37 6.94
N ILE A 50 -5.89 7.63 6.56
CA ILE A 50 -5.06 8.77 6.99
C ILE A 50 -5.14 8.96 8.51
N VAL A 51 -6.35 8.97 9.08
CA VAL A 51 -6.52 9.13 10.55
C VAL A 51 -5.80 8.04 11.33
N LYS A 52 -5.70 6.82 10.79
CA LYS A 52 -4.98 5.70 11.42
C LYS A 52 -3.46 5.77 11.21
N ALA A 53 -3.02 6.14 10.01
CA ALA A 53 -1.62 6.10 9.61
C ALA A 53 -0.86 7.36 10.05
N ALA A 54 -1.47 8.55 9.90
CA ALA A 54 -0.85 9.84 10.19
C ALA A 54 -0.20 9.90 11.58
N PRO A 55 -0.89 9.63 12.70
CA PRO A 55 -0.25 9.74 14.02
C PRO A 55 0.92 8.75 14.19
N LYS A 56 0.84 7.56 13.59
CA LYS A 56 1.90 6.53 13.68
C LYS A 56 3.15 6.90 12.91
N VAL A 57 3.03 7.75 11.90
CA VAL A 57 4.16 8.19 11.07
C VAL A 57 4.65 9.56 11.50
N PHE A 58 3.76 10.54 11.64
CA PHE A 58 4.15 11.91 12.01
C PHE A 58 4.73 12.01 13.42
N LEU A 59 4.18 11.30 14.42
CA LEU A 59 4.69 11.45 15.79
C LEU A 59 6.13 10.94 15.93
N PRO A 60 6.50 9.73 15.47
CA PRO A 60 7.89 9.29 15.56
C PRO A 60 8.84 10.13 14.69
N LEU A 61 8.40 10.56 13.49
CA LEU A 61 9.22 11.43 12.64
C LEU A 61 9.50 12.79 13.30
N LEU A 62 8.50 13.39 13.96
CA LEU A 62 8.68 14.63 14.72
C LEU A 62 9.66 14.47 15.88
N LEU A 63 9.73 13.27 16.46
CA LEU A 63 10.71 12.90 17.49
C LEU A 63 12.09 12.54 16.92
N GLY A 64 12.31 12.69 15.61
CA GLY A 64 13.57 12.36 14.95
C GLY A 64 13.83 10.87 14.75
N ALA A 65 12.82 10.01 14.94
CA ALA A 65 12.95 8.58 14.73
C ALA A 65 12.87 8.21 13.24
N THR A 66 13.53 7.12 12.86
CA THR A 66 13.31 6.48 11.55
C THR A 66 12.07 5.60 11.62
N VAL A 67 11.15 5.77 10.67
CA VAL A 67 9.92 4.98 10.58
C VAL A 67 10.02 3.97 9.44
N ILE A 68 9.88 2.69 9.79
CA ILE A 68 9.76 1.59 8.82
C ILE A 68 8.30 1.17 8.78
N SER A 69 7.67 1.31 7.61
CA SER A 69 6.27 0.92 7.42
C SER A 69 6.19 -0.38 6.63
N ASP A 70 5.69 -1.44 7.27
CA ASP A 70 5.20 -2.62 6.56
C ASP A 70 3.81 -2.30 6.01
N ARG A 71 3.77 -2.00 4.71
CA ARG A 71 2.64 -1.42 3.95
C ARG A 71 2.36 0.03 4.27
N TYR A 72 2.22 0.85 3.21
CA TYR A 72 2.03 2.29 3.34
C TYR A 72 1.12 2.87 2.25
N VAL A 73 1.35 4.11 1.82
CA VAL A 73 0.52 4.82 0.84
C VAL A 73 0.37 4.04 -0.47
N LEU A 74 1.42 3.35 -0.92
CA LEU A 74 1.37 2.54 -2.14
C LEU A 74 0.35 1.39 -2.02
N ASP A 75 0.36 0.63 -0.92
CA ASP A 75 -0.65 -0.40 -0.63
C ASP A 75 -2.06 0.22 -0.56
N MET A 76 -2.22 1.35 0.12
CA MET A 76 -3.53 2.03 0.26
C MET A 76 -4.11 2.44 -1.11
N LEU A 77 -3.25 2.86 -2.04
CA LEU A 77 -3.63 3.14 -3.42
C LEU A 77 -3.99 1.87 -4.16
N VAL A 78 -3.14 0.84 -4.13
CA VAL A 78 -3.36 -0.42 -4.84
C VAL A 78 -4.64 -1.11 -4.38
N ASP A 79 -4.84 -1.27 -3.06
CA ASP A 79 -6.03 -1.91 -2.52
C ASP A 79 -7.29 -1.09 -2.78
N GLY A 80 -7.18 0.24 -2.70
CA GLY A 80 -8.29 1.14 -3.00
C GLY A 80 -8.71 1.11 -4.47
N MET A 81 -7.74 1.09 -5.39
CA MET A 81 -7.99 1.03 -6.84
C MET A 81 -8.50 -0.34 -7.27
N ALA A 82 -7.93 -1.43 -6.75
CA ALA A 82 -8.42 -2.80 -7.00
C ALA A 82 -9.85 -2.97 -6.47
N GLY A 83 -10.13 -2.52 -5.24
CA GLY A 83 -11.47 -2.65 -4.64
C GLY A 83 -12.57 -1.81 -5.33
N LEU A 84 -12.18 -0.79 -6.10
CA LEU A 84 -13.06 0.06 -6.91
C LEU A 84 -13.02 -0.27 -8.41
N HIS A 85 -12.18 -1.21 -8.84
CA HIS A 85 -11.90 -1.55 -10.24
C HIS A 85 -11.48 -0.34 -11.11
N ASP A 86 -10.68 0.55 -10.52
CA ASP A 86 -10.14 1.74 -11.16
C ASP A 86 -8.81 1.43 -11.87
N PRO A 87 -8.61 1.89 -13.13
CA PRO A 87 -7.35 1.71 -13.83
C PRO A 87 -6.22 2.58 -13.25
N PRO A 88 -4.95 2.16 -13.38
CA PRO A 88 -3.79 2.93 -12.94
C PRO A 88 -3.73 4.26 -13.70
N GLY A 89 -4.03 5.36 -13.02
CA GLY A 89 -4.13 6.70 -13.61
C GLY A 89 -5.44 7.42 -13.33
N GLN A 90 -6.47 6.73 -12.82
CA GLN A 90 -7.69 7.39 -12.40
C GLN A 90 -7.46 8.22 -11.12
N THR A 91 -7.68 9.53 -11.21
CA THR A 91 -7.46 10.48 -10.11
C THR A 91 -8.76 10.75 -9.37
N ARG A 92 -9.15 9.86 -8.43
CA ARG A 92 -10.21 10.17 -7.47
C ARG A 92 -9.66 11.07 -6.37
N LEU A 93 -10.50 11.98 -5.86
CA LEU A 93 -10.14 12.86 -4.74
C LEU A 93 -9.64 12.06 -3.53
N GLY A 94 -10.26 10.91 -3.21
CA GLY A 94 -9.81 10.06 -2.10
C GLY A 94 -8.35 9.62 -2.22
N PHE A 95 -7.88 9.25 -3.41
CA PHE A 95 -6.48 8.90 -3.65
C PHE A 95 -5.55 10.12 -3.55
N GLN A 96 -6.03 11.30 -3.91
CA GLN A 96 -5.26 12.54 -3.75
C GLN A 96 -5.07 12.92 -2.29
N LEU A 97 -6.05 12.63 -1.41
CA LEU A 97 -5.94 12.89 0.03
C LEU A 97 -4.75 12.14 0.67
N LEU A 98 -4.36 10.99 0.13
CA LEU A 98 -3.22 10.23 0.65
C LEU A 98 -1.89 11.00 0.57
N ARG A 99 -1.80 12.05 -0.25
CA ARG A 99 -0.64 12.94 -0.33
C ARG A 99 -0.42 13.78 0.94
N ILE A 100 -1.38 13.79 1.86
CA ILE A 100 -1.21 14.41 3.19
C ILE A 100 -0.20 13.61 4.03
N LEU A 101 -0.07 12.31 3.78
CA LEU A 101 0.90 11.47 4.48
C LEU A 101 2.32 11.75 3.98
N PRO A 102 3.36 11.68 4.85
CA PRO A 102 4.74 11.93 4.45
C PRO A 102 5.16 11.05 3.29
N HIS A 103 5.88 11.62 2.32
CA HIS A 103 6.47 10.82 1.25
C HIS A 103 7.62 9.97 1.83
N PRO A 104 7.67 8.66 1.54
CA PRO A 104 8.78 7.84 2.00
C PRO A 104 10.09 8.25 1.30
N ASP A 105 11.20 8.32 2.04
CA ASP A 105 12.54 8.55 1.45
C ASP A 105 12.99 7.37 0.58
N LYS A 106 12.57 6.16 0.96
CA LYS A 106 12.81 4.90 0.26
C LYS A 106 11.54 4.06 0.30
N SER A 107 11.18 3.47 -0.83
CA SER A 107 10.06 2.55 -0.95
C SER A 107 10.52 1.29 -1.67
N PHE A 108 10.03 0.14 -1.22
CA PHE A 108 10.37 -1.16 -1.78
C PHE A 108 9.10 -1.93 -2.12
N VAL A 109 9.08 -2.56 -3.28
CA VAL A 109 8.01 -3.46 -3.72
C VAL A 109 8.61 -4.84 -3.92
N MET A 110 8.08 -5.83 -3.22
CA MET A 110 8.44 -7.23 -3.44
C MET A 110 7.71 -7.69 -4.71
N ASP A 111 8.43 -7.79 -5.82
CA ASP A 111 7.90 -8.31 -7.09
C ASP A 111 8.01 -9.83 -7.08
N ILE A 112 6.86 -10.50 -7.13
CA ILE A 112 6.77 -11.94 -7.19
C ILE A 112 5.59 -12.33 -8.06
N ALA A 113 5.73 -13.44 -8.79
CA ALA A 113 4.66 -13.97 -9.64
C ALA A 113 3.38 -14.22 -8.81
N PRO A 114 2.19 -13.82 -9.31
CA PRO A 114 0.91 -13.97 -8.62
C PRO A 114 0.63 -15.39 -8.13
N GLU A 115 1.02 -16.39 -8.93
CA GLU A 115 0.82 -17.81 -8.63
C GLU A 115 1.60 -18.23 -7.38
N VAL A 116 2.83 -17.71 -7.25
CA VAL A 116 3.71 -17.99 -6.11
C VAL A 116 3.23 -17.23 -4.87
N ALA A 117 2.77 -15.99 -5.01
CA ALA A 117 2.17 -15.24 -3.91
C ALA A 117 0.92 -15.95 -3.38
N PHE A 118 0.03 -16.37 -4.27
CA PHE A 118 -1.20 -17.09 -3.94
C PHE A 118 -0.91 -18.43 -3.25
N SER A 119 0.08 -19.19 -3.74
CA SER A 119 0.44 -20.48 -3.12
C SER A 119 1.05 -20.34 -1.74
N ARG A 120 1.81 -19.26 -1.48
CA ARG A 120 2.41 -18.98 -0.17
C ARG A 120 1.38 -18.55 0.86
N LYS A 121 0.45 -17.68 0.45
CA LYS A 121 -0.56 -17.13 1.36
C LYS A 121 -1.81 -16.72 0.57
N PRO A 122 -2.87 -17.55 0.53
CA PRO A 122 -4.09 -17.28 -0.21
C PRO A 122 -5.01 -16.32 0.57
N ASP A 123 -4.53 -15.11 0.79
CA ASP A 123 -5.25 -14.04 1.48
C ASP A 123 -6.34 -13.41 0.61
N LEU A 124 -6.18 -13.40 -0.72
CA LEU A 124 -7.20 -12.91 -1.65
C LEU A 124 -8.03 -14.07 -2.22
N PRO A 125 -9.31 -13.83 -2.58
CA PRO A 125 -10.23 -14.87 -3.04
C PRO A 125 -9.77 -15.62 -4.30
N GLN A 126 -9.18 -14.93 -5.27
CA GLN A 126 -8.83 -15.49 -6.57
C GLN A 126 -7.43 -15.06 -7.03
N LEU A 127 -6.80 -15.89 -7.87
CA LEU A 127 -5.51 -15.57 -8.49
C LEU A 127 -5.57 -14.24 -9.29
N SER A 128 -6.71 -13.96 -9.93
CA SER A 128 -6.93 -12.70 -10.66
C SER A 128 -6.78 -11.47 -9.77
N ASP A 129 -7.09 -11.56 -8.48
CA ASP A 129 -6.95 -10.45 -7.53
C ASP A 129 -5.48 -10.11 -7.26
N TYR A 130 -4.59 -11.11 -7.32
CA TYR A 130 -3.15 -10.93 -7.24
C TYR A 130 -2.59 -10.35 -8.55
N VAL A 131 -3.08 -10.84 -9.70
CA VAL A 131 -2.68 -10.32 -11.03
C VAL A 131 -3.03 -8.83 -11.15
N GLU A 132 -4.25 -8.44 -10.78
CA GLU A 132 -4.71 -7.05 -10.79
C GLU A 132 -3.82 -6.17 -9.90
N ARG A 133 -3.61 -6.58 -8.64
CA ARG A 133 -2.77 -5.81 -7.70
C ARG A 133 -1.32 -5.71 -8.12
N LEU A 134 -0.72 -6.79 -8.64
CA LEU A 134 0.65 -6.75 -9.15
C LEU A 134 0.78 -5.76 -10.31
N SER A 135 -0.21 -5.70 -11.21
CA SER A 135 -0.22 -4.72 -12.30
C SER A 135 -0.27 -3.27 -11.79
N LEU A 136 -1.06 -3.02 -10.73
CA LEU A 136 -1.14 -1.72 -10.07
C LEU A 136 0.15 -1.38 -9.32
N TYR A 137 0.74 -2.33 -8.59
CA TYR A 137 2.03 -2.14 -7.90
C TYR A 137 3.14 -1.77 -8.85
N ARG A 138 3.25 -2.47 -9.99
CA ARG A 138 4.26 -2.14 -11.01
C ARG A 138 4.07 -0.72 -11.52
N ARG A 139 2.85 -0.37 -11.94
CA ARG A 139 2.60 0.96 -12.53
C ARG A 139 2.70 2.12 -11.54
N LEU A 140 2.13 1.96 -10.35
CA LEU A 140 2.16 3.00 -9.31
C LEU A 140 3.54 3.10 -8.66
N GLY A 141 4.20 1.95 -8.45
CA GLY A 141 5.56 1.87 -7.89
C GLY A 141 6.60 2.50 -8.78
N GLU A 142 6.54 2.28 -10.09
CA GLU A 142 7.37 2.98 -11.10
C GLU A 142 7.20 4.49 -10.98
N ASN A 143 5.96 4.99 -10.94
CA ASN A 143 5.68 6.42 -10.82
C ASN A 143 6.14 7.03 -9.50
N SER A 144 6.21 6.25 -8.42
CA SER A 144 6.68 6.72 -7.11
C SER A 144 8.19 6.56 -6.90
N GLY A 145 8.92 5.99 -7.86
CA GLY A 145 10.34 5.68 -7.72
C GLY A 145 10.64 4.55 -6.73
N ALA A 146 9.70 3.62 -6.53
CA ALA A 146 9.90 2.48 -5.65
C ALA A 146 10.96 1.51 -6.23
N THR A 147 11.76 0.92 -5.36
CA THR A 147 12.74 -0.11 -5.73
C THR A 147 12.06 -1.47 -5.73
N PHE A 148 12.05 -2.14 -6.88
CA PHE A 148 11.54 -3.51 -6.98
C PHE A 148 12.59 -4.51 -6.51
N VAL A 149 12.18 -5.43 -5.65
CA VAL A 149 13.01 -6.48 -5.06
C VAL A 149 12.39 -7.83 -5.42
N ASP A 150 13.21 -8.80 -5.85
CA ASP A 150 12.72 -10.14 -6.19
C ASP A 150 12.22 -10.85 -4.92
N GLY A 151 10.92 -11.12 -4.85
CA GLY A 151 10.30 -11.81 -3.72
C GLY A 151 10.59 -13.32 -3.66
N ARG A 152 11.32 -13.88 -4.63
CA ARG A 152 11.83 -15.26 -4.60
C ARG A 152 13.20 -15.40 -3.95
N ALA A 153 13.93 -14.29 -3.85
CA ALA A 153 15.24 -14.24 -3.21
C ALA A 153 15.16 -14.64 -1.74
N SER A 154 16.28 -15.10 -1.18
CA SER A 154 16.36 -15.43 0.25
C SER A 154 16.21 -14.16 1.10
N PRO A 155 15.80 -14.30 2.38
CA PRO A 155 15.74 -13.16 3.30
C PRO A 155 17.07 -12.38 3.39
N GLU A 156 18.20 -13.07 3.33
CA GLU A 156 19.55 -12.50 3.35
C GLU A 156 19.83 -11.68 2.09
N GLU A 157 19.50 -12.20 0.91
CA GLU A 157 19.64 -11.48 -0.37
C GLU A 157 18.78 -10.22 -0.41
N VAL A 158 17.53 -10.32 0.06
CA VAL A 158 16.60 -9.19 0.20
C VAL A 158 17.16 -8.14 1.16
N HIS A 159 17.67 -8.57 2.32
CA HIS A 159 18.27 -7.68 3.31
C HIS A 159 19.46 -6.91 2.73
N MET A 160 20.40 -7.61 2.09
CA MET A 160 21.57 -7.00 1.45
C MET A 160 21.16 -6.00 0.37
N LYS A 161 20.16 -6.34 -0.44
CA LYS A 161 19.63 -5.44 -1.48
C LYS A 161 19.07 -4.16 -0.85
N ILE A 162 18.24 -4.27 0.17
CA ILE A 162 17.65 -3.12 0.86
C ILE A 162 18.75 -2.26 1.50
N GLN A 163 19.69 -2.86 2.22
CA GLN A 163 20.79 -2.17 2.89
C GLN A 163 21.64 -1.34 1.90
N SER A 164 21.98 -1.91 0.75
CA SER A 164 22.79 -1.23 -0.28
C SER A 164 22.18 0.09 -0.78
N THR A 165 20.85 0.22 -0.73
CA THR A 165 20.14 1.45 -1.16
C THR A 165 20.28 2.61 -0.16
N PHE A 166 20.64 2.31 1.09
CA PHE A 166 20.94 3.29 2.13
C PHE A 166 22.43 3.66 2.15
N ASP A 167 23.32 2.69 1.91
CA ASP A 167 24.77 2.93 1.88
C ASP A 167 25.18 3.83 0.71
N SER A 168 24.55 3.63 -0.46
CA SER A 168 24.77 4.46 -1.66
C SER A 168 24.31 5.92 -1.49
N ALA A 169 23.54 6.22 -0.43
CA ALA A 169 23.00 7.55 -0.14
C ALA A 169 23.74 8.30 0.98
N ARG A 170 24.72 7.67 1.65
CA ARG A 170 25.56 8.34 2.64
C ARG A 170 26.77 8.98 1.95
N PRO A 171 27.00 10.30 2.09
CA PRO A 171 28.31 10.87 1.82
C PRO A 171 29.33 10.15 2.71
N THR A 172 30.44 9.71 2.12
CA THR A 172 31.63 9.14 2.79
C THR A 172 32.34 10.17 3.68
N SER A 173 31.68 10.68 4.71
CA SER A 173 32.27 11.61 5.67
C SER A 173 31.71 11.42 7.08
N PHE A 174 31.82 10.21 7.63
CA PHE A 174 31.88 10.01 9.08
C PHE A 174 32.65 8.71 9.39
N TYR A 175 33.93 8.70 9.03
CA TYR A 175 34.90 7.80 9.64
C TYR A 175 36.06 8.66 10.16
N ARG A 176 35.99 9.05 11.43
CA ARG A 176 37.16 9.49 12.20
C ARG A 176 37.55 8.31 13.08
N PRO A 177 38.62 7.55 12.76
CA PRO A 177 39.14 6.60 13.72
C PRO A 177 39.73 7.39 14.88
N SER A 178 39.20 7.16 16.08
CA SER A 178 39.85 7.58 17.32
C SER A 178 41.10 6.72 17.50
N SER A 179 42.26 7.26 17.13
CA SER A 179 43.56 6.73 17.52
C SER A 179 43.70 6.83 19.04
N SER A 180 43.81 5.67 19.69
CA SER A 180 44.37 5.52 21.04
C SER A 180 45.89 5.49 20.97
#